data_AF-A0A7J7Y532-F1
#
_entry.id   AF-A0A7J7Y532-F1
#
_cell.length_a   1.000
_cell.length_b   1.000
_cell.length_c   1.000
_cell.angle_alpha   90.00
_cell.angle_beta   90.00
_cell.angle_gamma   90.00
#
_symmetry.space_group_name_H-M   'P 1'
#
loop_
_entity.id
_entity.type
_entity.pdbx_description
1 polymer ?
#
loop_
_entity_poly.entity_id
_entity_poly.type
_entity_poly.pdbx_seq_one_letter_code
_entity_poly.pdbx_strand_id
1 'polypeptide(L)'
;MPFGQLMSEFGGSGTGGWVHGVSFSASGSRLAWVSHDSTVSVADASKSMQVSTLKTEFLPLLSVSFVSENSVVAAGHDCCPMLFNYDDRGYLTFVSKLDIPKQSIQRNMSAMERFRNMDKRATTEDRNTALETLHQNSITQVSIYEVDKQDCRKFCTTGIDGAMTIWDFKTLESSIQGLRIM
;
A
#
# COMPACT_ATOMS: atom_id res chain seq x y z
N MET A 1 -4.61 27.52 -18.22
CA MET A 1 -3.42 27.49 -17.35
C MET A 1 -2.18 27.53 -18.24
N PRO A 2 -1.32 28.56 -18.14
CA PRO A 2 0.00 28.52 -18.75
C PRO A 2 0.83 27.33 -18.24
N PHE A 3 1.71 26.81 -19.10
CA PHE A 3 2.67 25.77 -18.74
C PHE A 3 3.59 26.23 -17.61
N GLY A 4 3.84 25.36 -16.63
CA GLY A 4 4.69 25.67 -15.47
C GLY A 4 4.00 26.49 -14.36
N GLN A 5 2.71 26.79 -14.48
CA GLN A 5 1.99 27.46 -13.40
C GLN A 5 1.90 26.55 -12.16
N LEU A 6 2.36 27.04 -11.00
CA LEU A 6 2.18 26.38 -9.72
C LEU A 6 0.68 26.41 -9.35
N MET A 7 0.07 25.24 -9.25
CA MET A 7 -1.35 25.10 -8.88
C MET A 7 -1.54 25.14 -7.37
N SER A 8 -0.71 24.41 -6.64
CA SER A 8 -0.74 24.31 -5.18
C SER A 8 0.60 23.79 -4.70
N GLU A 9 0.98 24.18 -3.49
CA GLU A 9 2.16 23.70 -2.78
C GLU A 9 1.72 23.26 -1.39
N PHE A 10 2.19 22.10 -0.96
CA PHE A 10 1.84 21.49 0.31
C PHE A 10 3.13 21.15 1.05
N GLY A 11 3.27 21.63 2.29
CA GLY A 11 4.49 21.50 3.10
C GLY A 11 5.30 22.79 3.13
N GLY A 12 5.69 23.23 4.34
CA GLY A 12 6.37 24.52 4.53
C GLY A 12 6.71 24.91 5.97
N SER A 13 6.36 24.10 6.99
CA SER A 13 6.54 24.46 8.40
C SER A 13 7.49 23.51 9.13
N GLY A 14 8.77 23.47 8.72
CA GLY A 14 9.92 23.13 9.58
C GLY A 14 10.10 21.71 10.12
N THR A 15 9.14 20.79 9.98
CA THR A 15 9.24 19.41 10.52
C THR A 15 9.02 18.30 9.48
N GLY A 16 9.02 18.62 8.18
CA GLY A 16 8.65 17.69 7.11
C GLY A 16 9.76 16.70 6.71
N GLY A 17 9.37 15.52 6.24
CA GLY A 17 10.26 14.55 5.59
C GLY A 17 10.31 14.69 4.06
N TRP A 18 11.29 14.03 3.42
CA TRP A 18 11.33 13.94 1.95
C TRP A 18 10.10 13.21 1.43
N VAL A 19 9.44 13.78 0.41
CA VAL A 19 8.34 13.12 -0.30
C VAL A 19 8.90 12.06 -1.24
N HIS A 20 8.57 10.79 -0.99
CA HIS A 20 9.09 9.66 -1.79
C HIS A 20 8.16 9.27 -2.93
N GLY A 21 6.85 9.35 -2.71
CA GLY A 21 5.84 8.93 -3.68
C GLY A 21 4.66 9.88 -3.69
N VAL A 22 4.11 10.11 -4.89
CA VAL A 22 2.89 10.90 -5.13
C VAL A 22 1.97 10.16 -6.08
N SER A 23 0.66 10.36 -5.96
CA SER A 23 -0.32 9.77 -6.87
C SER A 23 -1.60 10.58 -6.94
N PHE A 24 -2.04 10.92 -8.14
CA PHE A 24 -3.39 11.44 -8.37
C PHE A 24 -4.43 10.31 -8.30
N SER A 25 -5.64 10.64 -7.82
CA SER A 25 -6.83 9.78 -7.98
C SER A 25 -7.22 9.64 -9.45
N ALA A 26 -8.14 8.73 -9.80
CA ALA A 26 -8.52 8.53 -11.20
C ALA A 26 -9.22 9.76 -11.78
N SER A 27 -10.04 10.45 -10.98
CA SER A 27 -10.65 11.73 -11.34
C SER A 27 -9.66 12.90 -11.41
N GLY A 28 -8.47 12.75 -10.84
CA GLY A 28 -7.48 13.83 -10.69
C GLY A 28 -7.87 14.90 -9.66
N SER A 29 -9.00 14.74 -8.96
CA SER A 29 -9.46 15.70 -7.95
C SER A 29 -8.68 15.61 -6.64
N ARG A 30 -7.96 14.50 -6.41
CA ARG A 30 -7.18 14.26 -5.20
C ARG A 30 -5.74 13.92 -5.52
N LEU A 31 -4.84 14.38 -4.66
CA LEU A 31 -3.41 14.07 -4.71
C LEU A 31 -2.99 13.45 -3.38
N ALA A 32 -2.49 12.22 -3.42
CA ALA A 32 -1.90 11.55 -2.27
C ALA A 32 -0.38 11.61 -2.33
N TRP A 33 0.27 11.68 -1.18
CA TRP A 33 1.72 11.54 -1.07
C TRP A 33 2.15 10.87 0.23
N VAL A 34 3.37 10.32 0.20
CA VAL A 34 4.03 9.72 1.36
C VAL A 34 5.39 10.35 1.58
N SER A 35 5.75 10.50 2.86
CA SER A 35 6.94 11.23 3.27
C SER A 35 7.81 10.43 4.24
N HIS A 36 9.11 10.75 4.26
CA HIS A 36 10.11 10.11 5.11
C HIS A 36 9.85 10.27 6.62
N ASP A 37 8.95 11.18 7.00
CA ASP A 37 8.48 11.36 8.37
C ASP A 37 7.33 10.39 8.72
N SER A 38 7.18 9.25 8.05
CA SER A 38 6.12 8.26 8.31
C SER A 38 4.71 8.86 8.27
N THR A 39 4.45 9.72 7.29
CA THR A 39 3.11 10.27 7.04
C THR A 39 2.58 9.84 5.67
N VAL A 40 1.26 9.64 5.61
CA VAL A 40 0.47 9.61 4.38
C VAL A 40 -0.41 10.84 4.38
N SER A 41 -0.48 11.55 3.26
CA SER A 41 -1.32 12.75 3.15
C SER A 41 -2.14 12.71 1.87
N VAL A 42 -3.32 13.34 1.91
CA VAL A 42 -4.19 13.54 0.75
C VAL A 42 -4.66 14.99 0.73
N ALA A 43 -4.51 15.66 -0.42
CA ALA A 43 -5.12 16.94 -0.72
C ALA A 43 -6.34 16.72 -1.64
N ASP A 44 -7.45 17.39 -1.36
CA ASP A 44 -8.69 17.29 -2.15
C ASP A 44 -9.11 18.65 -2.72
N ALA A 45 -9.09 18.75 -4.05
CA ALA A 45 -9.47 19.94 -4.81
C ALA A 45 -10.95 20.31 -4.64
N SER A 46 -11.82 19.32 -4.46
CA SER A 46 -13.26 19.54 -4.23
C SER A 46 -13.54 20.17 -2.86
N LYS A 47 -12.58 20.06 -1.94
CA LYS A 47 -12.63 20.60 -0.57
C LYS A 47 -11.69 21.80 -0.39
N SER A 48 -11.53 22.63 -1.42
CA SER A 48 -10.66 23.83 -1.38
C SER A 48 -9.19 23.49 -1.05
N MET A 49 -8.66 22.40 -1.60
CA MET A 49 -7.30 21.92 -1.37
C MET A 49 -6.99 21.60 0.10
N GLN A 50 -8.00 21.22 0.88
CA GLN A 50 -7.79 20.74 2.25
C GLN A 50 -6.89 19.51 2.26
N VAL A 51 -5.90 19.52 3.16
CA VAL A 51 -4.96 18.42 3.36
C VAL A 51 -5.34 17.64 4.62
N SER A 52 -5.52 16.34 4.46
CA SER A 52 -5.58 15.39 5.57
C SER A 52 -4.27 14.64 5.65
N THR A 53 -3.59 14.72 6.79
CA THR A 53 -2.33 14.02 7.05
C THR A 53 -2.53 13.00 8.17
N LEU A 54 -2.14 11.76 7.89
CA LEU A 54 -2.11 10.68 8.86
C LEU A 54 -0.64 10.35 9.19
N LYS A 55 -0.24 10.59 10.44
CA LYS A 55 1.01 10.10 10.99
C LYS A 55 0.82 8.64 11.42
N THR A 56 1.66 7.75 10.91
CA THR A 56 1.60 6.32 11.23
C THR A 56 2.66 5.94 12.25
N GLU A 57 2.46 4.82 12.94
CA GLU A 57 3.47 4.17 13.78
C GLU A 57 4.48 3.33 12.98
N PHE A 58 4.24 3.17 11.68
CA PHE A 58 5.07 2.41 10.74
C PHE A 58 6.34 3.17 10.34
N LEU A 59 7.30 2.43 9.77
CA LEU A 59 8.48 2.98 9.12
C LEU A 59 8.10 3.77 7.85
N PRO A 60 9.01 4.59 7.32
CA PRO A 60 8.66 5.45 6.20
C PRO A 60 8.21 4.68 4.96
N LEU A 61 7.19 5.22 4.30
CA LEU A 61 6.63 4.71 3.06
C LEU A 61 7.36 5.36 1.88
N LEU A 62 7.62 4.57 0.85
CA LEU A 62 8.40 4.97 -0.33
C LEU A 62 7.54 5.15 -1.58
N SER A 63 6.40 4.47 -1.64
CA SER A 63 5.50 4.52 -2.80
C SER A 63 4.04 4.49 -2.36
N VAL A 64 3.19 5.16 -3.14
CA VAL A 64 1.75 5.24 -2.93
C VAL A 64 1.03 5.26 -4.27
N SER A 65 -0.10 4.56 -4.36
CA SER A 65 -1.01 4.63 -5.49
C SER A 65 -2.45 4.62 -5.03
N PHE A 66 -3.27 5.52 -5.58
CA PHE A 66 -4.72 5.31 -5.57
C PHE A 66 -5.06 4.00 -6.27
N VAL A 67 -6.00 3.26 -5.70
CA VAL A 67 -6.56 2.00 -6.21
C VAL A 67 -8.09 2.07 -6.35
N SER A 68 -8.69 3.12 -5.80
CA SER A 68 -10.05 3.60 -6.09
C SER A 68 -10.04 5.13 -5.91
N GLU A 69 -11.18 5.82 -6.05
CA GLU A 69 -11.25 7.26 -5.74
C GLU A 69 -10.96 7.59 -4.27
N ASN A 70 -11.25 6.65 -3.37
CA ASN A 70 -11.22 6.84 -1.93
C ASN A 70 -10.12 6.01 -1.24
N SER A 71 -9.46 5.09 -1.94
CA SER A 71 -8.49 4.19 -1.32
C SER A 71 -7.11 4.28 -1.97
N VAL A 72 -6.08 4.28 -1.13
CA VAL A 72 -4.68 4.23 -1.56
C VAL A 72 -3.96 3.04 -0.96
N VAL A 73 -3.12 2.39 -1.76
CA VAL A 73 -2.12 1.43 -1.27
C VAL A 73 -0.78 2.14 -1.19
N ALA A 74 -0.11 2.02 -0.04
CA ALA A 74 1.25 2.51 0.15
C ALA A 74 2.16 1.41 0.71
N ALA A 75 3.45 1.50 0.42
CA ALA A 75 4.44 0.53 0.88
C ALA A 75 5.82 1.19 1.03
N GLY A 76 6.71 0.58 1.82
CA GLY A 76 8.05 1.11 2.08
C GLY A 76 8.90 0.18 2.93
N HIS A 77 9.51 0.75 3.97
CA HIS A 77 10.52 0.06 4.79
C HIS A 77 9.95 -1.04 5.71
N ASP A 78 8.65 -1.06 5.97
CA ASP A 78 7.98 -2.19 6.65
C ASP A 78 7.88 -3.46 5.78
N CYS A 79 8.31 -3.41 4.52
CA CYS A 79 8.26 -4.54 3.58
C CYS A 79 6.84 -5.10 3.37
N CYS A 80 5.81 -4.31 3.68
CA CYS A 80 4.40 -4.71 3.66
C CYS A 80 3.55 -3.64 2.96
N PRO A 81 2.74 -3.97 1.95
CA PRO A 81 1.75 -3.05 1.42
C PRO A 81 0.62 -2.82 2.43
N MET A 82 0.18 -1.57 2.52
CA MET A 82 -0.80 -1.09 3.49
C MET A 82 -1.90 -0.32 2.77
N LEU A 83 -3.14 -0.53 3.19
CA LEU A 83 -4.31 0.14 2.66
C LEU A 83 -4.73 1.29 3.57
N PHE A 84 -5.05 2.43 2.96
CA PHE A 84 -5.62 3.60 3.60
C PHE A 84 -6.88 4.03 2.87
N ASN A 85 -7.81 4.64 3.60
CA ASN A 85 -9.05 5.19 3.05
C ASN A 85 -9.15 6.69 3.35
N TYR A 86 -9.50 7.47 2.34
CA TYR A 86 -9.86 8.87 2.43
C TYR A 86 -11.37 8.99 2.21
N ASP A 87 -12.11 9.28 3.28
CA ASP A 87 -13.56 9.33 3.23
C ASP A 87 -14.10 10.65 2.65
N ASP A 88 -15.40 10.69 2.36
CA ASP A 88 -16.05 11.89 1.82
C ASP A 88 -16.12 13.04 2.82
N ARG A 89 -15.82 12.81 4.10
CA ARG A 89 -15.72 13.86 5.13
C ARG A 89 -14.35 14.53 5.07
N GLY A 90 -13.37 13.89 4.45
CA GLY A 90 -12.01 14.38 4.26
C GLY A 90 -11.03 13.81 5.27
N TYR A 91 -11.35 12.67 5.89
CA TYR A 91 -10.47 12.00 6.85
C TYR A 91 -9.72 10.85 6.19
N LEU A 92 -8.41 10.88 6.33
CA LEU A 92 -7.52 9.78 5.96
C LEU A 92 -7.34 8.83 7.15
N THR A 93 -7.65 7.55 6.96
CA THR A 93 -7.54 6.50 7.97
C THR A 93 -6.75 5.30 7.45
N PHE A 94 -6.02 4.63 8.36
CA PHE A 94 -5.42 3.33 8.07
C PHE A 94 -6.49 2.24 8.12
N VAL A 95 -6.46 1.33 7.15
CA VAL A 95 -7.43 0.23 7.04
C VAL A 95 -6.79 -1.09 7.47
N SER A 96 -5.77 -1.57 6.73
CA SER A 96 -5.08 -2.81 7.07
C SER A 96 -3.71 -2.95 6.42
N LYS A 97 -2.87 -3.82 6.98
CA LYS A 97 -1.77 -4.44 6.25
C LYS A 97 -2.36 -5.48 5.26
N LEU A 98 -1.78 -5.59 4.07
CA LEU A 98 -2.29 -6.47 3.01
C LEU A 98 -1.49 -7.77 2.88
N ASP A 99 -0.33 -7.85 3.52
CA ASP A 99 0.48 -9.07 3.59
C ASP A 99 0.18 -9.82 4.89
N ILE A 100 -0.74 -10.79 4.81
CA ILE A 100 -1.09 -11.64 5.95
C ILE A 100 -0.40 -13.00 5.77
N PRO A 101 0.45 -13.43 6.72
CA PRO A 101 1.10 -14.74 6.67
C PRO A 101 0.07 -15.86 6.57
N LYS A 102 0.29 -16.81 5.64
CA LYS A 102 -0.61 -17.94 5.40
C LYS A 102 -0.86 -18.87 6.60
N GLN A 103 -0.07 -18.75 7.68
CA GLN A 103 -0.19 -19.61 8.86
C GLN A 103 -1.41 -19.32 9.74
N SER A 104 -2.04 -18.14 9.62
CA SER A 104 -3.20 -17.76 10.44
C SER A 104 -4.55 -18.24 9.88
N ILE A 105 -4.58 -18.80 8.68
CA ILE A 105 -5.82 -19.25 8.04
C ILE A 105 -5.89 -20.78 8.11
N GLN A 106 -6.76 -21.29 8.98
CA GLN A 106 -7.16 -22.70 9.04
C GLN A 106 -8.01 -23.05 7.80
N ARG A 107 -7.41 -22.98 6.60
CA ARG A 107 -8.06 -23.33 5.33
C ARG A 107 -7.89 -24.83 5.07
N ASN A 108 -8.93 -25.44 4.50
CA ASN A 108 -8.83 -26.78 3.91
C ASN A 108 -7.85 -26.74 2.73
N MET A 109 -6.56 -26.93 3.04
CA MET A 109 -5.46 -27.06 2.10
C MET A 109 -5.76 -28.11 1.03
N SER A 110 -5.60 -27.75 -0.25
CA SER A 110 -5.76 -28.70 -1.37
C SER A 110 -4.67 -29.79 -1.35
N ALA A 111 -4.94 -30.93 -1.98
CA ALA A 111 -3.97 -32.03 -2.07
C ALA A 111 -2.63 -31.60 -2.72
N MET A 112 -2.67 -30.73 -3.74
CA MET A 112 -1.46 -30.22 -4.40
C MET A 112 -0.66 -29.26 -3.51
N GLU A 113 -1.35 -28.46 -2.69
CA GLU A 113 -0.70 -27.56 -1.72
C GLU A 113 -0.07 -28.35 -0.57
N ARG A 114 -0.72 -29.44 -0.13
CA ARG A 114 -0.13 -30.38 0.85
C ARG A 114 1.13 -31.05 0.31
N PHE A 115 1.12 -31.46 -0.96
CA PHE A 115 2.28 -32.10 -1.59
C PHE A 115 3.49 -31.17 -1.65
N ARG A 116 3.29 -29.90 -2.04
CA ARG A 116 4.36 -28.88 -2.06
C ARG A 116 4.93 -28.57 -0.67
N ASN A 117 4.09 -28.58 0.36
CA ASN A 117 4.53 -28.29 1.73
C ASN A 117 5.23 -29.48 2.41
N MET A 118 4.99 -30.72 1.95
CA MET A 118 5.62 -31.92 2.50
C MET A 118 7.11 -31.99 2.16
N ASP A 119 7.49 -31.53 0.96
CA ASP A 119 8.87 -31.51 0.47
C ASP A 119 9.79 -30.54 1.25
N LYS A 120 9.20 -29.55 1.93
CA LYS A 120 9.92 -28.54 2.71
C LYS A 120 10.27 -28.94 4.15
N ARG A 121 9.83 -30.11 4.64
CA ARG A 121 10.02 -30.51 6.04
C ARG A 121 11.39 -31.14 6.34
N ALA A 122 12.27 -31.28 5.35
CA ALA A 122 13.57 -31.95 5.51
C ALA A 122 14.75 -31.00 5.85
N THR A 123 14.55 -29.69 5.98
CA THR A 123 15.62 -28.74 6.34
C THR A 123 15.41 -28.22 7.76
N THR A 124 16.12 -28.79 8.72
CA THR A 124 16.18 -28.30 10.10
C THR A 124 17.31 -27.29 10.29
N GLU A 125 17.06 -26.32 11.17
CA GLU A 125 17.96 -25.29 11.72
C GLU A 125 18.13 -24.00 10.91
N ASP A 126 17.13 -23.11 10.96
CA ASP A 126 17.30 -21.73 10.50
C ASP A 126 17.36 -20.76 11.69
N ARG A 127 18.49 -20.07 11.84
CA ARG A 127 18.53 -18.77 12.51
C ARG A 127 17.65 -17.84 11.69
N ASN A 128 16.37 -17.76 12.06
CA ASN A 128 15.33 -17.17 11.23
C ASN A 128 15.48 -15.64 11.16
N THR A 129 16.28 -15.17 10.21
CA THR A 129 16.47 -13.75 9.86
C THR A 129 15.45 -13.29 8.82
N ALA A 130 14.61 -14.20 8.33
CA ALA A 130 13.55 -13.91 7.37
C ALA A 130 12.40 -13.15 8.04
N LEU A 131 11.92 -12.11 7.36
CA LEU A 131 10.71 -11.38 7.72
C LEU A 131 9.48 -12.25 7.47
N GLU A 132 8.40 -12.00 8.22
CA GLU A 132 7.11 -12.68 8.01
C GLU A 132 6.36 -12.20 6.75
N THR A 133 6.80 -11.08 6.18
CA THR A 133 6.29 -10.51 4.93
C THR A 133 6.83 -11.25 3.70
N LEU A 134 6.09 -11.24 2.59
CA LEU A 134 6.54 -11.75 1.30
C LEU A 134 7.80 -11.03 0.82
N HIS A 135 7.84 -9.70 0.95
CA HIS A 135 9.05 -8.94 0.69
C HIS A 135 10.01 -9.05 1.88
N GLN A 136 11.30 -9.25 1.59
CA GLN A 136 12.37 -9.41 2.58
C GLN A 136 13.25 -8.16 2.69
N ASN A 137 12.89 -7.10 1.97
CA ASN A 137 13.46 -5.77 2.06
C ASN A 137 12.44 -4.73 1.56
N SER A 138 12.80 -3.46 1.68
CA SER A 138 11.92 -2.32 1.42
C SER A 138 11.25 -2.40 0.05
N ILE A 139 9.93 -2.18 0.03
CA ILE A 139 9.16 -2.04 -1.21
C ILE A 139 9.38 -0.63 -1.75
N THR A 140 9.88 -0.52 -2.97
CA THR A 140 10.24 0.77 -3.58
C THR A 140 9.17 1.29 -4.54
N GLN A 141 8.28 0.42 -5.04
CA GLN A 141 7.25 0.83 -5.97
C GLN A 141 5.96 0.02 -5.79
N VAL A 142 4.83 0.74 -5.79
CA VAL A 142 3.47 0.21 -5.94
C VAL A 142 2.96 0.70 -7.29
N SER A 143 2.37 -0.19 -8.08
CA SER A 143 1.82 0.14 -9.41
C SER A 143 0.50 -0.59 -9.66
N ILE A 144 -0.39 0.02 -10.45
CA ILE A 144 -1.59 -0.66 -10.92
C ILE A 144 -1.19 -1.74 -11.92
N TYR A 145 -1.74 -2.95 -11.74
CA TYR A 145 -1.47 -4.09 -12.62
C TYR A 145 -2.66 -4.41 -13.53
N GLU A 146 -3.89 -4.35 -13.02
CA GLU A 146 -5.09 -4.69 -13.78
C GLU A 146 -6.18 -3.61 -13.63
N VAL A 147 -6.77 -3.23 -14.77
CA VAL A 147 -7.77 -2.16 -14.98
C VAL A 147 -7.15 -0.76 -14.94
N ASP A 148 -7.42 0.04 -13.90
CA ASP A 148 -6.94 1.40 -13.72
C ASP A 148 -7.14 1.82 -12.26
N LYS A 149 -6.99 3.11 -11.94
CA LYS A 149 -7.17 3.62 -10.58
C LYS A 149 -8.64 3.79 -10.16
N GLN A 150 -9.59 3.66 -11.09
CA GLN A 150 -11.02 3.80 -10.81
C GLN A 150 -11.62 2.47 -10.33
N ASP A 151 -11.22 1.35 -10.95
CA ASP A 151 -11.65 -0.03 -10.61
C ASP A 151 -10.43 -0.97 -10.53
N CYS A 152 -9.41 -0.63 -9.74
CA CYS A 152 -8.20 -1.46 -9.66
C CYS A 152 -8.55 -2.83 -9.08
N ARG A 153 -8.27 -3.90 -9.85
CA ARG A 153 -8.47 -5.28 -9.38
C ARG A 153 -7.21 -5.90 -8.81
N LYS A 154 -6.07 -5.52 -9.37
CA LYS A 154 -4.76 -6.01 -8.97
C LYS A 154 -3.73 -4.91 -9.01
N PHE A 155 -2.83 -4.93 -8.04
CA PHE A 155 -1.66 -4.07 -8.00
C PHE A 155 -0.39 -4.91 -7.88
N CYS A 156 0.74 -4.30 -8.21
CA CYS A 156 2.05 -4.92 -8.18
C CYS A 156 2.97 -4.13 -7.26
N THR A 157 3.78 -4.84 -6.47
CA THR A 157 4.87 -4.28 -5.68
C THR A 157 6.22 -4.81 -6.15
N THR A 158 7.24 -3.95 -6.16
CA THR A 158 8.63 -4.34 -6.36
C THR A 158 9.50 -3.83 -5.22
N GLY A 159 10.48 -4.62 -4.79
CA GLY A 159 11.34 -4.27 -3.66
C GLY A 159 12.83 -4.38 -3.97
N ILE A 160 13.65 -3.88 -3.03
CA ILE A 160 15.12 -3.98 -3.06
C ILE A 160 15.60 -5.44 -2.97
N ASP A 161 14.74 -6.32 -2.44
CA ASP A 161 14.95 -7.76 -2.40
C ASP A 161 14.90 -8.44 -3.78
N GLY A 162 14.61 -7.69 -4.86
CA GLY A 162 14.51 -8.21 -6.22
C GLY A 162 13.19 -8.93 -6.48
N ALA A 163 12.26 -8.94 -5.53
CA ALA A 163 10.95 -9.56 -5.70
C ALA A 163 9.99 -8.62 -6.44
N MET A 164 9.11 -9.22 -7.26
CA MET A 164 7.95 -8.57 -7.84
C MET A 164 6.71 -9.40 -7.47
N THR A 165 5.76 -8.80 -6.76
CA THR A 165 4.59 -9.49 -6.22
C THR A 165 3.31 -8.85 -6.75
N ILE A 166 2.41 -9.69 -7.28
CA ILE A 166 1.07 -9.28 -7.71
C ILE A 166 0.07 -9.60 -6.61
N TRP A 167 -0.75 -8.61 -6.29
CA TRP A 167 -1.77 -8.67 -5.24
C TRP A 167 -3.15 -8.56 -5.89
N ASP A 168 -4.07 -9.45 -5.51
CA ASP A 168 -5.44 -9.49 -6.02
C ASP A 168 -6.41 -9.11 -4.92
N PHE A 169 -7.14 -8.00 -5.11
CA PHE A 169 -8.07 -7.50 -4.10
C PHE A 169 -9.20 -8.47 -3.80
N LYS A 170 -9.70 -9.23 -4.78
CA LYS A 170 -10.72 -10.25 -4.53
C LYS A 170 -10.20 -11.32 -3.56
N THR A 171 -8.94 -11.72 -3.72
CA THR A 171 -8.30 -12.69 -2.82
C THR A 171 -8.05 -12.07 -1.44
N LEU A 172 -7.60 -10.82 -1.39
CA LEU A 172 -7.34 -10.09 -0.15
C LEU A 172 -8.63 -9.89 0.66
N GLU A 173 -9.71 -9.38 0.07
CA GLU A 173 -11.02 -9.22 0.72
C GLU A 173 -11.56 -10.55 1.27
N SER A 174 -11.27 -11.66 0.59
CA SER A 174 -11.66 -13.00 1.06
C SER A 174 -10.77 -13.53 2.19
N SER A 175 -9.60 -12.94 2.42
CA SER A 175 -8.63 -13.36 3.46
C SER A 175 -8.58 -12.43 4.67
N ILE A 176 -8.98 -11.16 4.51
CA ILE A 176 -8.90 -10.14 5.55
C ILE A 176 -10.33 -9.80 5.97
N GLN A 177 -10.71 -10.22 7.17
CA GLN A 177 -12.07 -10.00 7.67
C GLN A 177 -12.39 -8.50 7.74
N GLY A 178 -13.49 -8.10 7.12
CA GLY A 178 -13.97 -6.72 7.14
C GLY A 178 -13.29 -5.79 6.13
N LEU A 179 -12.34 -6.27 5.33
CA LEU A 179 -11.75 -5.51 4.25
C LEU A 179 -12.75 -5.35 3.10
N ARG A 180 -13.03 -4.10 2.71
CA ARG A 180 -13.77 -3.74 1.50
C ARG A 180 -13.12 -2.53 0.87
N ILE A 181 -12.83 -2.63 -0.42
CA ILE A 181 -12.15 -1.57 -1.18
C ILE A 181 -13.13 -0.90 -2.14
N MET A 182 -14.25 -1.57 -2.42
CA MET A 182 -15.38 -1.12 -3.23
C MET A 182 -16.72 -1.38 -2.53
#